data_AF-T1CAP1-F1
#
_entry.id   AF-T1CAP1-F1
#
_cell.length_a   1.000
_cell.length_b   1.000
_cell.length_c   1.000
_cell.angle_alpha   90.00
_cell.angle_beta   90.00
_cell.angle_gamma   90.00
#
_symmetry.space_group_name_H-M   'P 1'
#
loop_
_entity.id
_entity.type
_entity.pdbx_description
1 polymer ?
#
loop_
_entity_poly.entity_id
_entity_poly.type
_entity_poly.pdbx_seq_one_letter_code
_entity_poly.pdbx_strand_id
1 'polypeptide(L)'
;TWATRDFTLSQRLMTEARIVMDYLAWIIVPTPHGLSFYHDDLHISTGLLSPWTTLASMAGIAALVAFALAVRKRLPLVALGIALFFAGQLMTGTVIPLELVFEQRNYFPSFAVLLVIVPLLAAPGAALPLARGTLLGALFALWIGMTALTSWAWGNPLRLAQQLVLRAPDSPRAQYELGRTYIVMSNYNPDSPYTPLAYAPLERAMRLPDSSILPEQALIFFNARLHRPIQQEWWTRMIAHLTDHTPGVQEESSLQALTTCARQGLCDLPKHEMVAAFNAALSHHRQSGRILEVYGDYTLNVLRDTPAALALFQRAVQVSPGEPIYRVTLVRLLAVTGHLDAARSEFAKIRPDQRLMLGPSTVHQLEHCLAPGKTARAAPMPTEASRVTETSAATRRLSVLMVATSYPANLGDWRGLFIRHLADALGRRQRSARVLVGTAGRAHCRGD
;
A
#
# COMPACT_ATOMS: atom_id res chain seq x y z
N THR A 1 2.31 1.53 16.28
CA THR A 1 1.35 0.92 17.21
C THR A 1 0.92 -0.42 16.66
N TRP A 2 0.57 -1.41 17.49
CA TRP A 2 0.09 -2.72 17.05
C TRP A 2 -1.40 -2.72 16.63
N ALA A 3 -2.08 -1.59 16.86
CA ALA A 3 -3.52 -1.44 16.70
C ALA A 3 -4.06 -1.62 15.26
N THR A 4 -3.18 -1.75 14.26
CA THR A 4 -3.54 -1.94 12.85
C THR A 4 -3.14 -3.32 12.32
N ARG A 5 -2.91 -4.30 13.20
CA ARG A 5 -2.46 -5.65 12.83
C ARG A 5 -3.41 -6.69 13.40
N ASP A 6 -3.65 -7.74 12.64
CA ASP A 6 -4.58 -8.82 12.99
C ASP A 6 -3.97 -9.87 13.93
N PHE A 7 -2.75 -9.61 14.42
CA PHE A 7 -2.01 -10.50 15.30
C PHE A 7 -1.34 -9.77 16.45
N THR A 8 -1.22 -10.48 17.57
CA THR A 8 -0.51 -10.05 18.77
C THR A 8 1.00 -10.29 18.64
N LEU A 9 1.78 -9.67 19.54
CA LEU A 9 3.24 -9.89 19.59
C LEU A 9 3.60 -11.37 19.80
N SER A 10 2.89 -12.10 20.65
CA SER A 10 3.19 -13.52 20.90
C SER A 10 2.93 -14.38 19.67
N GLN A 11 1.80 -14.17 18.99
CA GLN A 11 1.47 -14.81 17.71
C GLN A 11 2.52 -14.50 16.65
N ARG A 12 2.99 -13.25 16.58
CA ARG A 12 4.08 -12.86 15.69
C ARG A 12 5.34 -13.68 15.98
N LEU A 13 5.83 -13.69 17.22
CA LEU A 13 7.09 -14.37 17.57
C LEU A 13 7.03 -15.88 17.30
N MET A 14 5.89 -16.52 17.60
CA MET A 14 5.66 -17.93 17.28
C MET A 14 5.65 -18.18 15.76
N THR A 15 5.00 -17.29 15.00
CA THR A 15 4.93 -17.41 13.54
C THR A 15 6.30 -17.16 12.91
N GLU A 16 7.06 -16.17 13.41
CA GLU A 16 8.42 -15.85 12.97
C GLU A 16 9.38 -17.04 13.13
N ALA A 17 9.21 -17.88 14.15
CA ALA A 17 10.02 -19.11 14.27
C ALA A 17 9.85 -20.04 13.06
N ARG A 18 8.64 -20.14 12.50
CA ARG A 18 8.38 -20.91 11.27
C ARG A 18 8.92 -20.19 10.05
N ILE A 19 8.67 -18.88 9.94
CA ILE A 19 9.15 -18.06 8.82
C ILE A 19 10.67 -18.12 8.69
N VAL A 20 11.41 -18.14 9.81
CA VAL A 20 12.88 -18.28 9.79
C VAL A 20 13.30 -19.62 9.16
N MET A 21 12.59 -20.70 9.45
CA MET A 21 12.83 -22.00 8.82
C MET A 21 12.43 -22.01 7.35
N ASP A 22 11.32 -21.36 7.00
CA ASP A 22 10.87 -21.19 5.62
C ASP A 22 11.90 -20.39 4.81
N TYR A 23 12.44 -19.31 5.37
CA TYR A 23 13.52 -18.55 4.75
C TYR A 23 14.77 -19.39 4.52
N LEU A 24 15.17 -20.21 5.49
CA LEU A 24 16.29 -21.13 5.30
C LEU A 24 16.00 -22.08 4.12
N ALA A 25 14.79 -22.63 4.04
CA ALA A 25 14.38 -23.50 2.95
C ALA A 25 14.39 -22.76 1.59
N TRP A 26 13.84 -21.55 1.51
CA TRP A 26 13.78 -20.75 0.28
C TRP A 26 15.16 -20.32 -0.22
N ILE A 27 16.12 -20.10 0.70
CA ILE A 27 17.51 -19.80 0.35
C ILE A 27 18.24 -21.05 -0.18
N ILE A 28 17.97 -22.23 0.38
CA ILE A 28 18.61 -23.48 -0.07
C ILE A 28 18.02 -23.93 -1.40
N VAL A 29 16.69 -23.94 -1.51
CA VAL A 29 15.96 -24.41 -2.69
C VAL A 29 14.96 -23.34 -3.14
N PRO A 30 15.29 -22.55 -4.17
CA PRO A 30 14.37 -21.53 -4.68
C PRO A 30 13.22 -22.20 -5.42
N THR A 31 12.00 -21.99 -4.93
CA THR A 31 10.78 -22.45 -5.59
C THR A 31 9.92 -21.24 -5.99
N PRO A 32 9.11 -21.33 -7.06
CA PRO A 32 8.23 -20.23 -7.46
C PRO A 32 7.27 -19.78 -6.35
N HIS A 33 6.74 -20.72 -5.56
CA HIS A 33 5.82 -20.41 -4.47
C HIS A 33 6.55 -19.80 -3.26
N GLY A 34 7.71 -20.35 -2.87
CA GLY A 34 8.51 -19.81 -1.78
C GLY A 34 9.10 -18.42 -2.07
N LEU A 35 9.28 -18.06 -3.34
CA LEU A 35 9.71 -16.73 -3.79
C LEU A 35 8.53 -15.92 -4.38
N SER A 36 7.35 -16.09 -3.79
CA SER A 36 6.16 -15.29 -4.12
C SER A 36 6.23 -13.91 -3.46
N PHE A 37 5.75 -12.87 -4.13
CA PHE A 37 5.64 -11.55 -3.48
C PHE A 37 4.57 -11.51 -2.39
N TYR A 38 3.53 -12.34 -2.53
CA TYR A 38 2.41 -12.43 -1.60
C TYR A 38 2.45 -13.77 -0.86
N HIS A 39 2.40 -13.69 0.47
CA HIS A 39 2.39 -14.81 1.40
C HIS A 39 1.11 -14.75 2.27
N ASP A 40 -0.03 -14.57 1.60
CA ASP A 40 -1.36 -14.44 2.24
C ASP A 40 -1.89 -15.78 2.76
N ASP A 41 -1.35 -16.88 2.27
CA ASP A 41 -1.63 -18.26 2.70
C ASP A 41 -0.89 -18.65 4.00
N LEU A 42 -0.05 -17.76 4.53
CA LEU A 42 0.66 -18.01 5.77
C LEU A 42 -0.30 -18.05 6.96
N HIS A 43 -0.48 -19.25 7.51
CA HIS A 43 -1.29 -19.45 8.70
C HIS A 43 -0.57 -18.92 9.96
N ILE A 44 -1.21 -18.01 10.68
CA ILE A 44 -0.69 -17.43 11.93
C ILE A 44 -0.66 -18.50 13.02
N SER A 45 0.47 -18.61 13.72
CA SER A 45 0.59 -19.52 14.87
C SER A 45 -0.17 -18.97 16.07
N THR A 46 -1.25 -19.65 16.46
CA THR A 46 -2.09 -19.30 17.63
C THR A 46 -1.66 -20.03 18.89
N GLY A 47 -0.84 -21.08 18.78
CA GLY A 47 -0.20 -21.78 19.89
C GLY A 47 0.99 -22.62 19.44
N LEU A 48 1.68 -23.27 20.38
CA LEU A 48 2.89 -24.07 20.09
C LEU A 48 2.62 -25.29 19.20
N LEU A 49 1.43 -25.87 19.30
CA LEU A 49 0.99 -27.01 18.49
C LEU A 49 -0.07 -26.65 17.43
N SER A 50 -0.40 -25.36 17.31
CA SER A 50 -1.42 -24.85 16.39
C SER A 50 -0.82 -23.73 15.52
N PRO A 51 -0.15 -24.08 14.41
CA PRO A 51 0.13 -25.44 13.90
C PRO A 51 1.33 -26.11 14.59
N TRP A 52 1.41 -27.45 14.49
CA TRP A 52 2.49 -28.27 15.07
C TRP A 52 3.88 -27.91 14.54
N THR A 53 3.92 -27.34 13.34
CA THR A 53 5.14 -26.81 12.72
C THR A 53 5.77 -25.68 13.54
N THR A 54 5.02 -25.01 14.42
CA THR A 54 5.54 -23.99 15.35
C THR A 54 6.56 -24.61 16.30
N LEU A 55 6.16 -25.63 17.07
CA LEU A 55 7.08 -26.34 17.97
C LEU A 55 8.23 -27.01 17.21
N ALA A 56 7.94 -27.61 16.05
CA ALA A 56 8.97 -28.23 15.22
C ALA A 56 10.02 -27.20 14.74
N SER A 57 9.59 -26.00 14.35
CA SER A 57 10.49 -24.92 13.93
C SER A 57 11.31 -24.39 15.09
N MET A 58 10.71 -24.21 16.27
CA MET A 58 11.44 -23.82 17.48
C MET A 58 12.50 -24.86 17.87
N ALA A 59 12.16 -26.15 17.80
CA ALA A 59 13.11 -27.23 18.02
C ALA A 59 14.21 -27.25 16.95
N GLY A 60 13.87 -27.02 15.69
CA GLY A 60 14.83 -26.90 14.58
C GLY A 60 15.82 -25.75 14.78
N ILE A 61 15.34 -24.58 15.19
CA ILE A 61 16.19 -23.43 15.54
C ILE A 61 17.13 -23.79 16.70
N ALA A 62 16.60 -24.37 17.78
CA ALA A 62 17.41 -24.78 18.93
C ALA A 62 18.49 -25.81 18.54
N ALA A 63 18.14 -26.76 17.68
CA ALA A 63 19.07 -27.76 17.15
C ALA A 63 20.17 -27.11 16.28
N LEU A 64 19.83 -26.15 15.42
CA LEU A 64 20.81 -25.43 14.60
C LEU A 64 21.78 -24.60 15.45
N VAL A 65 21.28 -23.94 16.51
CA VAL A 65 22.12 -23.20 17.46
C VAL A 65 23.06 -24.15 18.21
N ALA A 66 22.53 -25.26 18.75
CA ALA A 66 23.34 -26.27 19.43
C ALA A 66 24.40 -26.87 18.49
N PHE A 67 24.02 -27.15 17.24
CA PHE A 67 24.92 -27.65 16.20
C PHE A 67 26.05 -26.66 15.91
N ALA A 68 25.74 -25.37 15.72
CA ALA A 68 26.75 -24.33 15.49
C ALA A 68 27.76 -24.26 16.65
N LEU A 69 27.29 -24.34 17.90
CA LEU A 69 28.15 -24.35 19.09
C LEU A 69 29.03 -25.61 19.17
N ALA A 70 28.49 -26.77 18.79
CA ALA A 70 29.23 -28.03 18.78
C ALA A 70 30.32 -28.08 17.70
N VAL A 71 30.03 -27.57 16.50
CA VAL A 71 30.98 -27.62 15.38
C VAL A 71 31.96 -26.44 15.34
N ARG A 72 31.81 -25.42 16.19
CA ARG A 72 32.61 -24.18 16.15
C ARG A 72 34.14 -24.36 16.09
N LYS A 73 34.68 -25.43 16.69
CA LYS A 73 36.12 -25.72 16.68
C LYS A 73 36.57 -26.55 15.47
N ARG A 74 35.66 -27.34 14.88
CA ARG A 74 35.96 -28.25 13.76
C ARG A 74 35.63 -27.63 12.40
N LEU A 75 34.51 -26.92 12.31
CA LEU A 75 33.98 -26.26 11.12
C LEU A 75 33.63 -24.79 11.47
N PRO A 76 34.63 -23.94 11.73
CA PRO A 76 34.39 -22.57 12.19
C PRO A 76 33.57 -21.75 11.20
N LEU A 77 33.73 -22.00 9.90
CA LEU A 77 32.98 -21.32 8.84
C LEU A 77 31.49 -21.69 8.84
N VAL A 78 31.16 -22.96 9.11
CA VAL A 78 29.77 -23.43 9.26
C VAL A 78 29.13 -22.77 10.48
N ALA A 79 29.83 -22.77 11.61
CA ALA A 79 29.35 -22.13 12.83
C ALA A 79 29.14 -20.61 12.63
N LEU A 80 30.05 -19.94 11.93
CA LEU A 80 29.94 -18.53 11.59
C LEU A 80 28.71 -18.26 10.71
N GLY A 81 28.51 -19.04 9.65
CA GLY A 81 27.36 -18.85 8.75
C GLY A 81 26.02 -19.05 9.46
N ILE A 82 25.90 -20.08 10.31
CA ILE A 82 24.68 -20.28 11.12
C ILE A 82 24.47 -19.10 12.09
N ALA A 83 25.53 -18.64 12.77
CA ALA A 83 25.44 -17.51 13.68
C ALA A 83 25.05 -16.20 12.96
N LEU A 84 25.63 -15.92 11.79
CA LEU A 84 25.32 -14.73 10.99
C LEU A 84 23.89 -14.77 10.44
N PHE A 85 23.40 -15.95 10.04
CA PHE A 85 22.01 -16.14 9.62
C PHE A 85 21.06 -15.72 10.75
N PHE A 86 21.22 -16.29 11.95
CA PHE A 86 20.37 -15.94 13.09
C PHE A 86 20.56 -14.50 13.55
N ALA A 87 21.77 -13.93 13.48
CA ALA A 87 21.99 -12.52 13.78
C ALA A 87 21.19 -11.60 12.84
N GLY A 88 21.18 -11.89 11.54
CA GLY A 88 20.40 -11.13 10.56
C GLY A 88 18.88 -11.26 10.76
N GLN A 89 18.40 -12.47 11.08
CA GLN A 89 16.98 -12.69 11.39
C GLN A 89 16.57 -12.00 12.70
N LEU A 90 17.44 -12.01 13.72
CA LEU A 90 17.20 -11.33 14.99
C LEU A 90 17.09 -9.81 14.83
N MET A 91 17.70 -9.19 13.82
CA MET A 91 17.53 -7.76 13.59
C MET A 91 16.14 -7.41 13.04
N THR A 92 15.47 -8.35 12.37
CA THR A 92 14.31 -8.05 11.52
C THR A 92 13.03 -8.79 11.88
N GLY A 93 13.11 -9.89 12.64
CA GLY A 93 11.99 -10.66 13.19
C GLY A 93 11.69 -10.36 14.66
N THR A 94 11.73 -9.08 15.05
CA THR A 94 11.57 -8.64 16.46
C THR A 94 10.22 -7.98 16.74
N VAL A 95 10.14 -7.20 17.82
CA VAL A 95 8.96 -6.49 18.35
C VAL A 95 8.47 -5.36 17.43
N ILE A 96 9.06 -5.20 16.24
CA ILE A 96 8.62 -4.18 15.27
C ILE A 96 7.44 -4.75 14.46
N PRO A 97 6.25 -4.11 14.45
CA PRO A 97 5.03 -4.62 13.81
C PRO A 97 5.05 -4.48 12.28
N LEU A 98 6.03 -5.11 11.64
CA LEU A 98 6.15 -5.19 10.19
C LEU A 98 5.23 -6.29 9.62
N GLU A 99 5.20 -6.47 8.29
CA GLU A 99 4.62 -7.70 7.71
C GLU A 99 5.25 -8.95 8.34
N LEU A 100 4.52 -10.05 8.41
CA LEU A 100 5.04 -11.32 8.91
C LEU A 100 6.17 -11.79 8.00
N VAL A 101 5.89 -11.91 6.70
CA VAL A 101 6.90 -12.23 5.69
C VAL A 101 7.32 -10.96 4.96
N PHE A 102 8.63 -10.74 4.87
CA PHE A 102 9.21 -9.64 4.11
C PHE A 102 10.57 -10.10 3.57
N GLU A 103 10.58 -10.53 2.31
CA GLU A 103 11.74 -11.19 1.69
C GLU A 103 13.01 -10.33 1.69
N GLN A 104 12.88 -9.00 1.69
CA GLN A 104 14.00 -8.06 1.73
C GLN A 104 14.82 -8.17 3.02
N ARG A 105 14.30 -8.83 4.06
CA ARG A 105 15.05 -9.18 5.29
C ARG A 105 16.12 -10.24 5.03
N ASN A 106 15.95 -11.07 3.99
CA ASN A 106 16.83 -12.19 3.70
C ASN A 106 18.09 -11.85 2.91
N TYR A 107 18.30 -10.58 2.51
CA TYR A 107 19.49 -10.23 1.75
C TYR A 107 20.80 -10.57 2.48
N PHE A 108 20.91 -10.20 3.76
CA PHE A 108 22.09 -10.55 4.55
C PHE A 108 22.07 -12.01 5.06
N PRO A 109 20.96 -12.53 5.62
CA PRO A 109 20.86 -13.94 5.98
C PRO A 109 21.18 -14.92 4.85
N SER A 110 20.80 -14.64 3.60
CA SER A 110 21.09 -15.52 2.46
C SER A 110 22.58 -15.66 2.20
N PHE A 111 23.36 -14.58 2.30
CA PHE A 111 24.82 -14.65 2.23
C PHE A 111 25.40 -15.59 3.31
N ALA A 112 24.88 -15.50 4.54
CA ALA A 112 25.32 -16.34 5.64
C ALA A 112 25.06 -17.84 5.40
N VAL A 113 23.93 -18.19 4.79
CA VAL A 113 23.61 -19.56 4.39
C VAL A 113 24.53 -20.04 3.26
N LEU A 114 24.81 -19.21 2.25
CA LEU A 114 25.73 -19.55 1.16
C LEU A 114 27.17 -19.79 1.66
N LEU A 115 27.58 -19.06 2.71
CA LEU A 115 28.86 -19.24 3.41
C LEU A 115 28.95 -20.61 4.11
N VAL A 116 27.81 -21.27 4.40
CA VAL A 116 27.77 -22.66 4.89
C VAL A 116 27.77 -23.65 3.72
N ILE A 117 26.87 -23.47 2.74
CA ILE A 117 26.62 -24.47 1.69
C ILE A 117 27.80 -24.61 0.73
N VAL A 118 28.31 -23.49 0.21
CA VAL A 118 29.31 -23.51 -0.86
C VAL A 118 30.59 -24.20 -0.39
N PRO A 119 31.18 -23.87 0.78
CA PRO A 119 32.37 -24.57 1.25
C PRO A 119 32.13 -26.06 1.54
N LEU A 120 30.96 -26.44 2.04
CA LEU A 120 30.63 -27.85 2.30
C LEU A 120 30.57 -28.68 1.00
N LEU A 121 30.06 -28.10 -0.08
CA LEU A 121 29.96 -28.78 -1.37
C LEU A 121 31.26 -28.70 -2.19
N ALA A 122 32.03 -27.62 -2.06
CA ALA A 122 33.26 -27.40 -2.81
C ALA A 122 34.55 -27.84 -2.08
N ALA A 123 34.45 -28.40 -0.87
CA ALA A 123 35.62 -28.78 -0.07
C ALA A 123 36.53 -29.80 -0.79
N PRO A 124 37.83 -29.50 -0.96
CA PRO A 124 38.78 -30.45 -1.54
C PRO A 124 38.99 -31.66 -0.63
N GLY A 125 39.16 -32.85 -1.24
CA GLY A 125 39.35 -34.11 -0.49
C GLY A 125 38.09 -34.67 0.17
N ALA A 126 36.92 -34.08 -0.08
CA ALA A 126 35.66 -34.58 0.44
C ALA A 126 35.21 -35.89 -0.25
N ALA A 127 34.50 -36.74 0.49
CA ALA A 127 33.86 -37.92 -0.09
C ALA A 127 32.80 -37.52 -1.14
N LEU A 128 32.76 -38.28 -2.24
CA LEU A 128 31.83 -38.09 -3.38
C LEU A 128 31.98 -36.72 -4.09
N PRO A 129 33.18 -36.33 -4.56
CA PRO A 129 33.43 -35.00 -5.13
C PRO A 129 32.57 -34.73 -6.37
N LEU A 130 32.35 -35.73 -7.23
CA LEU A 130 31.50 -35.58 -8.41
C LEU A 130 30.05 -35.27 -8.02
N ALA A 131 29.47 -36.01 -7.08
CA ALA A 131 28.09 -35.81 -6.64
C ALA A 131 27.87 -34.43 -6.00
N ARG A 132 28.84 -33.98 -5.18
CA ARG A 132 28.79 -32.63 -4.58
C ARG A 132 28.93 -31.53 -5.63
N GLY A 133 29.84 -31.71 -6.59
CA GLY A 133 30.03 -30.79 -7.71
C GLY A 133 28.79 -30.70 -8.59
N THR A 134 28.15 -31.83 -8.89
CA THR A 134 26.88 -31.85 -9.65
C THR A 134 25.76 -31.17 -8.87
N LEU A 135 25.67 -31.38 -7.55
CA LEU A 135 24.65 -30.72 -6.72
C LEU A 135 24.88 -29.20 -6.69
N LEU A 136 26.11 -28.75 -6.49
CA LEU A 136 26.45 -27.33 -6.50
C LEU A 136 26.13 -26.70 -7.86
N GLY A 137 26.52 -27.35 -8.96
CA GLY A 137 26.23 -26.92 -10.32
C GLY A 137 24.73 -26.85 -10.60
N ALA A 138 23.96 -27.84 -10.12
CA ALA A 138 22.51 -27.86 -10.26
C ALA A 138 21.83 -26.74 -9.46
N LEU A 139 22.23 -26.52 -8.21
CA LEU A 139 21.72 -25.41 -7.39
C LEU A 139 22.05 -24.05 -8.01
N PHE A 140 23.26 -23.90 -8.55
CA PHE A 140 23.67 -22.67 -9.23
C PHE A 140 22.85 -22.43 -10.51
N ALA A 141 22.67 -23.45 -11.34
CA ALA A 141 21.83 -23.37 -12.54
C ALA A 141 20.37 -23.05 -12.20
N LEU A 142 19.83 -23.66 -11.13
CA LEU A 142 18.49 -23.40 -10.64
C LEU A 142 18.32 -21.94 -10.20
N TRP A 143 19.26 -21.40 -9.42
CA TRP A 143 19.24 -19.99 -9.01
C TRP A 143 19.36 -19.04 -10.20
N ILE A 144 20.25 -19.31 -11.16
CA ILE A 144 20.34 -18.52 -12.40
C ILE A 144 19.00 -18.54 -13.14
N GLY A 145 18.37 -19.70 -13.29
CA GLY A 145 17.08 -19.84 -13.94
C GLY A 145 15.99 -19.03 -13.22
N MET A 146 15.90 -19.16 -11.90
CA MET A 146 14.92 -18.43 -11.08
C MET A 146 15.14 -16.92 -11.12
N THR A 147 16.39 -16.46 -11.07
CA THR A 147 16.73 -15.04 -11.22
C THR A 147 16.36 -14.54 -12.61
N ALA A 148 16.72 -15.26 -13.67
CA ALA A 148 16.40 -14.87 -15.05
C ALA A 148 14.88 -14.80 -15.29
N LEU A 149 14.12 -15.81 -14.85
CA LEU A 149 12.66 -15.83 -14.96
C LEU A 149 12.02 -14.68 -14.19
N THR A 150 12.51 -14.41 -12.97
CA THR A 150 12.01 -13.31 -12.14
C THR A 150 12.35 -11.96 -12.79
N SER A 151 13.60 -11.72 -13.20
CA SER A 151 13.98 -10.49 -13.91
C SER A 151 13.17 -10.28 -15.19
N TRP A 152 12.90 -11.35 -15.95
CA TRP A 152 12.04 -11.30 -17.12
C TRP A 152 10.59 -10.94 -16.79
N ALA A 153 10.04 -11.46 -15.68
CA ALA A 153 8.71 -11.13 -15.19
C ALA A 153 8.58 -9.63 -14.83
N TRP A 154 9.57 -9.10 -14.09
CA TRP A 154 9.62 -7.70 -13.66
C TRP A 154 9.78 -6.71 -14.82
N GLY A 155 10.26 -7.15 -15.98
CA GLY A 155 10.40 -6.31 -17.16
C GLY A 155 9.08 -5.82 -17.78
N ASN A 156 7.92 -6.37 -17.39
CA ASN A 156 6.62 -5.94 -17.89
C ASN A 156 5.53 -6.03 -16.80
N PRO A 157 4.75 -4.97 -16.53
CA PRO A 157 3.75 -4.97 -15.45
C PRO A 157 2.68 -6.06 -15.56
N LEU A 158 2.17 -6.35 -16.76
CA LEU A 158 1.17 -7.40 -16.97
C LEU A 158 1.76 -8.78 -16.72
N ARG A 159 2.96 -9.03 -17.25
CA ARG A 159 3.68 -10.28 -17.03
C ARG A 159 3.99 -10.49 -15.56
N LEU A 160 4.40 -9.45 -14.85
CA LEU A 160 4.62 -9.50 -13.41
C LEU A 160 3.32 -9.92 -12.70
N ALA A 161 2.21 -9.24 -12.95
CA ALA A 161 0.94 -9.55 -12.31
C ALA A 161 0.45 -10.99 -12.59
N GLN A 162 0.62 -11.48 -13.82
CA GLN A 162 0.33 -12.87 -14.18
C GLN A 162 1.22 -13.87 -13.41
N GLN A 163 2.52 -13.58 -13.31
CA GLN A 163 3.45 -14.42 -12.56
C GLN A 163 3.16 -14.42 -11.06
N LEU A 164 2.72 -13.31 -10.48
CA LEU A 164 2.32 -13.25 -9.07
C LEU A 164 1.10 -14.14 -8.79
N VAL A 165 0.09 -14.14 -9.66
CA VAL A 165 -1.05 -15.04 -9.55
C VAL A 165 -0.66 -16.50 -9.74
N LEU A 166 0.27 -16.81 -10.65
CA LEU A 166 0.77 -18.18 -10.83
C LEU A 166 1.53 -18.69 -9.60
N ARG A 167 2.20 -17.81 -8.85
CA ARG A 167 2.96 -18.16 -7.64
C ARG A 167 2.09 -18.20 -6.38
N ALA A 168 1.03 -17.38 -6.33
CA ALA A 168 0.09 -17.30 -5.21
C ALA A 168 -1.36 -17.17 -5.73
N PRO A 169 -1.95 -18.26 -6.24
CA PRO A 169 -3.29 -18.22 -6.86
C PRO A 169 -4.41 -17.89 -5.87
N ASP A 170 -4.18 -18.13 -4.58
CA ASP A 170 -5.14 -17.90 -3.50
C ASP A 170 -4.83 -16.61 -2.71
N SER A 171 -3.90 -15.79 -3.18
CA SER A 171 -3.69 -14.44 -2.63
C SER A 171 -4.74 -13.47 -3.20
N PRO A 172 -5.59 -12.86 -2.35
CA PRO A 172 -6.52 -11.83 -2.82
C PRO A 172 -5.78 -10.63 -3.42
N ARG A 173 -4.59 -10.31 -2.88
CA ARG A 173 -3.75 -9.21 -3.37
C ARG A 173 -3.16 -9.51 -4.76
N ALA A 174 -2.68 -10.73 -5.00
CA ALA A 174 -2.18 -11.13 -6.33
C ALA A 174 -3.28 -11.06 -7.39
N GLN A 175 -4.46 -11.60 -7.06
CA GLN A 175 -5.63 -11.57 -7.93
C GLN A 175 -6.09 -10.14 -8.21
N TYR A 176 -6.19 -9.30 -7.17
CA TYR A 176 -6.53 -7.89 -7.31
C TYR A 176 -5.53 -7.16 -8.22
N GLU A 177 -4.23 -7.34 -8.04
CA GLU A 177 -3.22 -6.68 -8.88
C GLU A 177 -3.31 -7.09 -10.35
N LEU A 178 -3.61 -8.37 -10.64
CA LEU A 178 -3.85 -8.81 -12.02
C LEU A 178 -5.08 -8.12 -12.63
N GLY A 179 -6.19 -8.10 -11.89
CA GLY A 179 -7.41 -7.41 -12.30
C GLY A 179 -7.21 -5.91 -12.53
N ARG A 180 -6.56 -5.23 -11.58
CA ARG A 180 -6.18 -3.82 -11.68
C ARG A 180 -5.26 -3.55 -12.87
N THR A 181 -4.32 -4.45 -13.14
CA THR A 181 -3.43 -4.33 -14.30
C THR A 181 -4.21 -4.43 -15.61
N TYR A 182 -5.19 -5.34 -15.71
CA TYR A 182 -6.08 -5.39 -16.87
C TYR A 182 -6.93 -4.13 -17.02
N ILE A 183 -7.44 -3.56 -15.92
CA ILE A 183 -8.13 -2.25 -15.96
C ILE A 183 -7.22 -1.17 -16.54
N VAL A 184 -5.98 -1.06 -16.06
CA VAL A 184 -5.02 -0.06 -16.56
C VAL A 184 -4.69 -0.31 -18.03
N MET A 185 -4.44 -1.55 -18.44
CA MET A 185 -4.15 -1.92 -19.83
C MET A 185 -5.35 -1.71 -20.75
N SER A 186 -6.57 -1.79 -20.22
CA SER A 186 -7.79 -1.49 -20.97
C SER A 186 -7.93 -0.01 -21.30
N ASN A 187 -7.28 0.87 -20.53
CA ASN A 187 -7.44 2.32 -20.57
C ASN A 187 -8.90 2.77 -20.48
N TYR A 188 -9.74 2.03 -19.75
CA TYR A 188 -11.18 2.26 -19.66
C TYR A 188 -11.88 2.30 -21.02
N ASN A 189 -11.40 1.50 -21.99
CA ASN A 189 -12.05 1.34 -23.29
C ASN A 189 -12.92 0.07 -23.30
N PRO A 190 -14.25 0.17 -23.51
CA PRO A 190 -15.14 -0.99 -23.60
C PRO A 190 -14.70 -2.08 -24.60
N ASP A 191 -14.04 -1.68 -25.68
CA ASP A 191 -13.64 -2.56 -26.80
C ASP A 191 -12.23 -3.12 -26.65
N SER A 192 -11.51 -2.75 -25.57
CA SER A 192 -10.17 -3.29 -25.33
C SER A 192 -10.23 -4.79 -25.04
N PRO A 193 -9.30 -5.61 -25.58
CA PRO A 193 -9.23 -7.03 -25.26
C PRO A 193 -8.94 -7.29 -23.76
N TYR A 194 -8.42 -6.30 -23.04
CA TYR A 194 -8.15 -6.40 -21.60
C TYR A 194 -9.38 -6.14 -20.73
N THR A 195 -10.41 -5.47 -21.26
CA THR A 195 -11.63 -5.16 -20.51
C THR A 195 -12.34 -6.41 -19.96
N PRO A 196 -12.64 -7.44 -20.75
CA PRO A 196 -13.24 -8.65 -20.21
C PRO A 196 -12.30 -9.43 -19.27
N LEU A 197 -10.98 -9.30 -19.43
CA LEU A 197 -9.99 -10.01 -18.62
C LEU A 197 -9.89 -9.49 -17.19
N ALA A 198 -10.34 -8.27 -16.91
CA ALA A 198 -10.31 -7.69 -15.57
C ALA A 198 -11.25 -8.37 -14.58
N TYR A 199 -12.40 -8.89 -15.03
CA TYR A 199 -13.47 -9.36 -14.16
C TYR A 199 -13.09 -10.63 -13.39
N ALA A 200 -12.65 -11.68 -14.08
CA ALA A 200 -12.34 -12.97 -13.46
C ALA A 200 -11.36 -12.91 -12.25
N PRO A 201 -10.21 -12.21 -12.34
CA PRO A 201 -9.30 -12.10 -11.19
C PRO A 201 -9.88 -11.21 -10.07
N LEU A 202 -10.60 -10.12 -10.38
CA LEU A 202 -11.24 -9.30 -9.34
C LEU A 202 -12.34 -10.06 -8.59
N GLU A 203 -13.20 -10.78 -9.32
CA GLU A 203 -14.24 -11.60 -8.73
C GLU A 203 -13.65 -12.78 -7.93
N ARG A 204 -12.49 -13.33 -8.34
CA ARG A 204 -11.78 -14.31 -7.53
C ARG A 204 -11.24 -13.68 -6.25
N ALA A 205 -10.57 -12.53 -6.34
CA ALA A 205 -10.09 -11.79 -5.17
C ALA A 205 -11.23 -11.53 -4.17
N MET A 206 -12.37 -11.05 -4.67
CA MET A 206 -13.59 -10.79 -3.89
C MET A 206 -14.10 -11.99 -3.08
N ARG A 207 -13.89 -13.22 -3.59
CA ARG A 207 -14.35 -14.47 -2.95
C ARG A 207 -13.31 -15.12 -2.04
N LEU A 208 -12.05 -14.69 -2.10
CA LEU A 208 -10.99 -15.23 -1.25
C LEU A 208 -11.16 -14.69 0.19
N PRO A 209 -10.80 -15.50 1.20
CA PRO A 209 -10.79 -15.05 2.59
C PRO A 209 -9.80 -13.90 2.78
N ASP A 210 -10.06 -13.06 3.78
CA ASP A 210 -9.21 -11.92 4.15
C ASP A 210 -8.98 -10.89 3.02
N SER A 211 -9.81 -10.92 1.97
CA SER A 211 -9.85 -9.87 0.96
C SER A 211 -10.44 -8.60 1.56
N SER A 212 -9.78 -7.47 1.34
CA SER A 212 -10.37 -6.16 1.60
C SER A 212 -11.41 -5.80 0.54
N ILE A 213 -12.01 -4.61 0.66
CA ILE A 213 -13.01 -4.09 -0.28
C ILE A 213 -12.45 -3.66 -1.65
N LEU A 214 -11.13 -3.78 -1.85
CA LEU A 214 -10.46 -3.33 -3.08
C LEU A 214 -11.04 -3.97 -4.35
N PRO A 215 -11.33 -5.28 -4.42
CA PRO A 215 -11.90 -5.90 -5.60
C PRO A 215 -13.31 -5.38 -5.93
N GLU A 216 -14.20 -5.28 -4.94
CA GLU A 216 -15.53 -4.71 -5.09
C GLU A 216 -15.43 -3.26 -5.58
N GLN A 217 -14.58 -2.45 -4.93
CA GLN A 217 -14.37 -1.06 -5.31
C GLN A 217 -13.86 -0.94 -6.74
N ALA A 218 -12.91 -1.78 -7.15
CA ALA A 218 -12.38 -1.77 -8.51
C ALA A 218 -13.43 -2.19 -9.55
N LEU A 219 -14.26 -3.20 -9.26
CA LEU A 219 -15.37 -3.61 -10.13
C LEU A 219 -16.40 -2.48 -10.28
N ILE A 220 -16.80 -1.85 -9.18
CA ILE A 220 -17.71 -0.69 -9.19
C ILE A 220 -17.11 0.46 -10.00
N PHE A 221 -15.88 0.86 -9.67
CA PHE A 221 -15.20 1.97 -10.33
C PHE A 221 -15.02 1.72 -11.82
N PHE A 222 -14.60 0.51 -12.20
CA PHE A 222 -14.35 0.15 -13.59
C PHE A 222 -15.62 0.18 -14.43
N ASN A 223 -16.72 -0.40 -13.92
CA ASN A 223 -17.99 -0.39 -14.65
C ASN A 223 -18.58 1.01 -14.72
N ALA A 224 -18.46 1.81 -13.65
CA ALA A 224 -18.89 3.21 -13.67
C ALA A 224 -18.14 4.04 -14.72
N ARG A 225 -16.81 3.85 -14.83
CA ARG A 225 -15.97 4.50 -15.85
C ARG A 225 -16.29 4.08 -17.28
N LEU A 226 -16.76 2.85 -17.46
CA LEU A 226 -17.19 2.31 -18.74
C LEU A 226 -18.66 2.62 -19.07
N HIS A 227 -19.38 3.30 -18.16
CA HIS A 227 -20.83 3.50 -18.24
C HIS A 227 -21.60 2.18 -18.42
N ARG A 228 -21.13 1.12 -17.74
CA ARG A 228 -21.76 -0.20 -17.71
C ARG A 228 -22.56 -0.38 -16.42
N PRO A 229 -23.57 -1.27 -16.43
CA PRO A 229 -24.29 -1.64 -15.22
C PRO A 229 -23.33 -2.09 -14.11
N ILE A 230 -23.51 -1.52 -12.92
CA ILE A 230 -22.80 -1.94 -11.70
C ILE A 230 -23.66 -3.01 -11.02
N GLN A 231 -23.08 -4.17 -10.73
CA GLN A 231 -23.82 -5.24 -10.07
C GLN A 231 -24.07 -4.87 -8.60
N GLN A 232 -25.30 -5.11 -8.12
CA GLN A 232 -25.68 -4.78 -6.74
C GLN A 232 -24.89 -5.60 -5.71
N GLU A 233 -24.50 -6.84 -6.06
CA GLU A 233 -23.70 -7.71 -5.20
C GLU A 233 -22.40 -7.04 -4.73
N TRP A 234 -21.72 -6.30 -5.61
CA TRP A 234 -20.46 -5.63 -5.27
C TRP A 234 -20.66 -4.56 -4.19
N TRP A 235 -21.77 -3.82 -4.25
CA TRP A 235 -22.14 -2.86 -3.20
C TRP A 235 -22.51 -3.57 -1.90
N THR A 236 -23.35 -4.59 -1.97
CA THR A 236 -23.78 -5.36 -0.80
C THR A 236 -22.59 -5.95 -0.05
N ARG A 237 -21.64 -6.57 -0.75
CA ARG A 237 -20.42 -7.14 -0.14
C ARG A 237 -19.51 -6.06 0.44
N MET A 238 -19.25 -4.98 -0.29
CA MET A 238 -18.42 -3.88 0.19
C MET A 238 -19.01 -3.24 1.45
N ILE A 239 -20.33 -2.99 1.48
CA ILE A 239 -21.03 -2.41 2.63
C ILE A 239 -21.02 -3.37 3.83
N ALA A 240 -21.25 -4.67 3.60
CA ALA A 240 -21.15 -5.68 4.66
C ALA A 240 -19.74 -5.70 5.27
N HIS A 241 -18.69 -5.74 4.44
CA HIS A 241 -17.30 -5.70 4.93
C HIS A 241 -17.01 -4.43 5.74
N LEU A 242 -17.43 -3.25 5.26
CA LEU A 242 -17.26 -1.98 5.98
C LEU A 242 -18.04 -1.92 7.31
N THR A 243 -19.11 -2.69 7.43
CA THR A 243 -19.92 -2.80 8.65
C THR A 243 -19.25 -3.74 9.65
N ASP A 244 -18.72 -4.85 9.18
CA ASP A 244 -18.13 -5.91 10.02
C ASP A 244 -16.70 -5.60 10.48
N HIS A 245 -15.94 -4.82 9.71
CA HIS A 245 -14.52 -4.54 9.96
C HIS A 245 -14.26 -3.04 10.09
N THR A 246 -13.48 -2.65 11.09
CA THR A 246 -13.04 -1.26 11.25
C THR A 246 -12.18 -0.85 10.05
N PRO A 247 -12.52 0.26 9.34
CA PRO A 247 -11.80 0.66 8.15
C PRO A 247 -10.33 0.95 8.38
N GLY A 248 -9.48 0.43 7.49
CA GLY A 248 -8.07 0.74 7.41
C GLY A 248 -7.74 1.65 6.22
N VAL A 249 -6.45 1.69 5.87
CA VAL A 249 -5.92 2.53 4.79
C VAL A 249 -6.49 2.13 3.41
N GLN A 250 -6.78 0.84 3.22
CA GLN A 250 -7.33 0.32 1.95
C GLN A 250 -8.78 0.78 1.77
N GLU A 251 -9.60 0.70 2.82
CA GLU A 251 -11.00 1.17 2.80
C GLU A 251 -11.06 2.68 2.59
N GLU A 252 -10.22 3.44 3.30
CA GLU A 252 -10.09 4.89 3.13
C GLU A 252 -9.76 5.28 1.68
N SER A 253 -8.75 4.62 1.10
CA SER A 253 -8.31 4.88 -0.27
C SER A 253 -9.38 4.49 -1.30
N SER A 254 -10.11 3.41 -1.05
CA SER A 254 -11.18 2.89 -1.89
C SER A 254 -12.34 3.88 -1.98
N LEU A 255 -12.85 4.36 -0.84
CA LEU A 255 -13.91 5.37 -0.78
C LEU A 255 -13.47 6.71 -1.38
N GLN A 256 -12.19 7.09 -1.19
CA GLN A 256 -11.63 8.29 -1.81
C GLN A 256 -11.58 8.19 -3.33
N ALA A 257 -11.22 7.04 -3.89
CA ALA A 257 -11.15 6.82 -5.34
C ALA A 257 -12.54 6.93 -5.98
N LEU A 258 -13.56 6.30 -5.39
CA LEU A 258 -14.96 6.42 -5.84
C LEU A 258 -15.46 7.87 -5.77
N THR A 259 -15.21 8.55 -4.65
CA THR A 259 -15.56 9.96 -4.44
C THR A 259 -14.93 10.86 -5.48
N THR A 260 -13.63 10.67 -5.73
CA THR A 260 -12.89 11.47 -6.72
C THR A 260 -13.46 11.25 -8.11
N CYS A 261 -13.82 10.02 -8.47
CA CYS A 261 -14.42 9.73 -9.76
C CYS A 261 -15.78 10.40 -9.95
N ALA A 262 -16.67 10.29 -8.96
CA ALA A 262 -17.98 10.92 -8.97
C ALA A 262 -17.86 12.45 -9.02
N ARG A 263 -16.98 13.03 -8.19
CA ARG A 263 -16.73 14.48 -8.15
C ARG A 263 -16.22 15.04 -9.48
N GLN A 264 -15.41 14.28 -10.21
CA GLN A 264 -14.89 14.67 -11.52
C GLN A 264 -15.91 14.48 -12.66
N GLY A 265 -17.09 13.91 -12.37
CA GLY A 265 -18.10 13.58 -13.38
C GLY A 265 -17.69 12.41 -14.28
N LEU A 266 -16.74 11.57 -13.84
CA LEU A 266 -16.21 10.44 -14.61
C LEU A 266 -16.92 9.12 -14.30
N CYS A 267 -17.62 9.05 -13.18
CA CYS A 267 -18.39 7.88 -12.76
C CYS A 267 -19.80 8.32 -12.38
N ASP A 268 -20.81 7.64 -12.92
CA ASP A 268 -22.19 7.73 -12.46
C ASP A 268 -22.42 6.67 -11.38
N LEU A 269 -22.18 7.05 -10.11
CA LEU A 269 -22.33 6.15 -8.96
C LEU A 269 -23.68 6.37 -8.27
N PRO A 270 -24.41 5.30 -7.91
CA PRO A 270 -25.66 5.43 -7.17
C PRO A 270 -25.42 6.10 -5.81
N LYS A 271 -26.03 7.27 -5.62
CA LYS A 271 -25.83 8.10 -4.42
C LYS A 271 -26.20 7.37 -3.13
N HIS A 272 -27.27 6.58 -3.17
CA HIS A 272 -27.73 5.78 -2.04
C HIS A 272 -26.64 4.82 -1.55
N GLU A 273 -26.01 4.08 -2.45
CA GLU A 273 -24.97 3.11 -2.11
C GLU A 273 -23.70 3.78 -1.60
N MET A 274 -23.29 4.91 -2.21
CA MET A 274 -22.16 5.70 -1.72
C MET A 274 -22.38 6.16 -0.27
N VAL A 275 -23.58 6.69 0.03
CA VAL A 275 -23.94 7.12 1.39
C VAL A 275 -23.99 5.93 2.34
N ALA A 276 -24.55 4.79 1.91
CA ALA A 276 -24.59 3.58 2.72
C ALA A 276 -23.18 3.05 3.06
N ALA A 277 -22.25 3.06 2.09
CA ALA A 277 -20.86 2.67 2.31
C ALA A 277 -20.14 3.60 3.30
N PHE A 278 -20.34 4.91 3.22
CA PHE A 278 -19.78 5.85 4.21
C PHE A 278 -20.38 5.63 5.60
N ASN A 279 -21.69 5.43 5.70
CA ASN A 279 -22.35 5.20 6.98
C ASN A 279 -21.90 3.89 7.63
N ALA A 280 -21.73 2.83 6.83
CA ALA A 280 -21.15 1.56 7.28
C ALA A 280 -19.71 1.76 7.79
N ALA A 281 -18.86 2.46 7.03
CA ALA A 281 -17.49 2.74 7.45
C ALA A 281 -17.42 3.59 8.74
N LEU A 282 -18.43 4.41 9.01
CA LEU A 282 -18.50 5.30 10.18
C LEU A 282 -19.37 4.75 11.33
N SER A 283 -19.91 3.53 11.23
CA SER A 283 -20.74 2.92 12.28
C SER A 283 -19.92 2.41 13.48
N HIS A 284 -18.60 2.32 13.33
CA HIS A 284 -17.67 1.85 14.36
C HIS A 284 -17.45 2.88 15.47
N HIS A 285 -17.19 2.39 16.70
CA HIS A 285 -16.94 3.24 17.87
C HIS A 285 -15.79 4.26 17.66
N ARG A 286 -14.74 3.85 16.94
CA ARG A 286 -13.63 4.72 16.55
C ARG A 286 -13.78 5.09 15.08
N GLN A 287 -14.29 6.29 14.84
CA GLN A 287 -14.43 6.81 13.49
C GLN A 287 -13.08 7.27 12.95
N SER A 288 -12.84 7.07 11.65
CA SER A 288 -11.67 7.63 10.98
C SER A 288 -11.93 9.09 10.60
N GLY A 289 -11.05 9.99 11.04
CA GLY A 289 -11.04 11.38 10.58
C GLY A 289 -10.84 11.51 9.07
N ARG A 290 -10.14 10.54 8.46
CA ARG A 290 -9.92 10.51 7.01
C ARG A 290 -11.21 10.16 6.25
N ILE A 291 -11.98 9.19 6.73
CA ILE A 291 -13.27 8.84 6.12
C ILE A 291 -14.28 9.98 6.27
N LEU A 292 -14.31 10.66 7.42
CA LEU A 292 -15.14 11.86 7.62
C LEU A 292 -14.77 12.97 6.62
N GLU A 293 -13.48 13.16 6.33
CA GLU A 293 -13.01 14.14 5.34
C GLU A 293 -13.44 13.77 3.92
N VAL A 294 -13.26 12.51 3.53
CA VAL A 294 -13.67 12.00 2.21
C VAL A 294 -15.19 12.07 2.05
N TYR A 295 -15.95 11.73 3.09
CA TYR A 295 -17.40 11.84 3.06
C TYR A 295 -17.86 13.30 3.00
N GLY A 296 -17.17 14.20 3.69
CA GLY A 296 -17.39 15.65 3.59
C GLY A 296 -17.14 16.17 2.16
N ASP A 297 -16.07 15.73 1.50
CA ASP A 297 -15.78 16.07 0.10
C ASP A 297 -16.88 15.58 -0.85
N TYR A 298 -17.33 14.34 -0.66
CA TYR A 298 -18.44 13.76 -1.43
C TYR A 298 -19.74 14.54 -1.22
N THR A 299 -20.07 14.85 0.03
CA THR A 299 -21.30 15.57 0.39
C THR A 299 -21.31 16.99 -0.17
N LEU A 300 -20.17 17.68 -0.07
CA LEU A 300 -20.02 19.05 -0.59
C LEU A 300 -20.12 19.09 -2.12
N ASN A 301 -19.39 18.21 -2.80
CA ASN A 301 -19.19 18.35 -4.25
C ASN A 301 -20.14 17.52 -5.10
N VAL A 302 -20.63 16.38 -4.59
CA VAL A 302 -21.52 15.47 -5.33
C VAL A 302 -22.96 15.60 -4.86
N LEU A 303 -23.19 15.58 -3.54
CA LEU A 303 -24.55 15.75 -2.99
C LEU A 303 -25.01 17.22 -2.97
N ARG A 304 -24.06 18.17 -3.02
CA ARG A 304 -24.30 19.62 -2.97
C ARG A 304 -24.97 20.06 -1.66
N ASP A 305 -24.70 19.36 -0.57
CA ASP A 305 -25.19 19.68 0.77
C ASP A 305 -24.07 20.30 1.61
N THR A 306 -23.95 21.62 1.52
CA THR A 306 -22.92 22.39 2.24
C THR A 306 -23.07 22.30 3.78
N PRO A 307 -24.28 22.44 4.36
CA PRO A 307 -24.46 22.26 5.81
C PRO A 307 -24.04 20.88 6.33
N ALA A 308 -24.42 19.80 5.65
CA ALA A 308 -24.03 18.45 6.06
C ALA A 308 -22.51 18.23 5.91
N ALA A 309 -21.90 18.73 4.82
CA ALA A 309 -20.45 18.67 4.65
C ALA A 309 -19.70 19.44 5.75
N LEU A 310 -20.20 20.61 6.15
CA LEU A 310 -19.62 21.39 7.24
C LEU A 310 -19.62 20.60 8.56
N ALA A 311 -20.73 19.92 8.88
CA ALA A 311 -20.82 19.07 10.07
C ALA A 311 -19.82 17.90 10.03
N LEU A 312 -19.63 17.27 8.87
CA LEU A 312 -18.64 16.20 8.68
C LEU A 312 -17.20 16.69 8.90
N PHE A 313 -16.84 17.85 8.34
CA PHE A 313 -15.50 18.42 8.53
C PHE A 313 -15.24 18.86 9.98
N GLN A 314 -16.25 19.42 10.67
CA GLN A 314 -16.16 19.72 12.10
C GLN A 314 -15.91 18.44 12.92
N ARG A 315 -16.62 17.36 12.61
CA ARG A 315 -16.45 16.06 13.27
C ARG A 315 -15.06 15.46 12.99
N ALA A 316 -14.54 15.58 11.77
CA ALA A 316 -13.19 15.13 11.43
C ALA A 316 -12.11 15.81 12.31
N VAL A 317 -12.25 17.12 12.53
CA VAL A 317 -11.38 17.90 13.43
C VAL A 317 -11.49 17.46 14.89
N GLN A 318 -12.71 17.12 15.35
CA GLN A 318 -12.94 16.67 16.73
C GLN A 318 -12.35 15.28 16.98
N VAL A 319 -12.48 14.35 16.02
CA VAL A 319 -11.99 12.98 16.13
C VAL A 319 -10.47 12.90 16.00
N SER A 320 -9.85 13.80 15.24
CA SER A 320 -8.39 13.81 15.02
C SER A 320 -7.81 15.23 15.10
N PRO A 321 -7.80 15.87 16.29
CA PRO A 321 -7.37 17.26 16.46
C PRO A 321 -5.86 17.46 16.22
N GLY A 322 -5.09 16.37 16.27
CA GLY A 322 -3.65 16.35 15.97
C GLY A 322 -3.33 16.51 14.49
N GLU A 323 -4.27 16.20 13.59
CA GLU A 323 -4.08 16.26 12.13
C GLU A 323 -4.50 17.64 11.57
N PRO A 324 -3.55 18.54 11.26
CA PRO A 324 -3.88 19.91 10.97
C PRO A 324 -4.60 20.09 9.63
N ILE A 325 -4.46 19.14 8.70
CA ILE A 325 -5.08 19.21 7.38
C ILE A 325 -6.61 19.24 7.46
N TYR A 326 -7.22 18.56 8.43
CA TYR A 326 -8.68 18.59 8.61
C TYR A 326 -9.18 19.97 9.02
N ARG A 327 -8.42 20.65 9.88
CA ARG A 327 -8.74 22.02 10.29
C ARG A 327 -8.54 23.01 9.15
N VAL A 328 -7.53 22.80 8.30
CA VAL A 328 -7.35 23.58 7.06
C VAL A 328 -8.56 23.45 6.13
N THR A 329 -9.06 22.23 5.90
CA THR A 329 -10.26 22.01 5.07
C THR A 329 -11.48 22.73 5.65
N LEU A 330 -11.69 22.64 6.97
CA LEU A 330 -12.78 23.33 7.67
C LEU A 330 -12.67 24.86 7.53
N VAL A 331 -11.49 25.43 7.75
CA VAL A 331 -11.23 26.88 7.60
C VAL A 331 -11.55 27.34 6.18
N ARG A 332 -11.13 26.59 5.16
CA ARG A 332 -11.40 26.92 3.76
C ARG A 332 -12.89 26.94 3.45
N LEU A 333 -13.63 25.93 3.93
CA LEU A 333 -15.08 25.89 3.74
C LEU A 333 -15.79 27.05 4.45
N LEU A 334 -15.43 27.33 5.70
CA LEU A 334 -15.98 28.46 6.46
C LEU A 334 -15.70 29.80 5.77
N ALA A 335 -14.49 29.98 5.24
CA ALA A 335 -14.13 31.20 4.53
C ALA A 335 -14.95 31.39 3.24
N VAL A 336 -15.11 30.34 2.44
CA VAL A 336 -15.87 30.39 1.18
C VAL A 336 -17.38 30.52 1.42
N THR A 337 -17.88 30.01 2.55
CA THR A 337 -19.31 30.13 2.93
C THR A 337 -19.63 31.43 3.67
N GLY A 338 -18.67 32.36 3.81
CA GLY A 338 -18.87 33.68 4.42
C GLY A 338 -18.76 33.70 5.95
N HIS A 339 -18.49 32.57 6.61
CA HIS A 339 -18.29 32.46 8.06
C HIS A 339 -16.85 32.84 8.46
N LEU A 340 -16.42 34.05 8.11
CA LEU A 340 -15.03 34.49 8.26
C LEU A 340 -14.54 34.50 9.71
N ASP A 341 -15.38 34.88 10.67
CA ASP A 341 -15.00 34.90 12.09
C ASP A 341 -14.77 33.48 12.63
N ALA A 342 -15.63 32.54 12.25
CA ALA A 342 -15.44 31.12 12.57
C ALA A 342 -14.18 30.57 11.88
N ALA A 343 -13.93 30.93 10.63
CA ALA A 343 -12.73 30.53 9.90
C ALA A 343 -11.44 31.04 10.57
N ARG A 344 -11.43 32.31 11.02
CA ARG A 344 -10.32 32.89 11.79
C ARG A 344 -10.12 32.20 13.13
N SER A 345 -11.21 31.92 13.85
CA SER A 345 -11.18 31.19 15.12
C SER A 345 -10.56 29.80 14.94
N GLU A 346 -10.97 29.05 13.92
CA GLU A 346 -10.39 27.73 13.62
C GLU A 346 -8.93 27.82 13.17
N PHE A 347 -8.57 28.81 12.35
CA PHE A 347 -7.18 29.01 11.96
C PHE A 347 -6.26 29.33 13.14
N ALA A 348 -6.74 30.11 14.12
CA ALA A 348 -6.00 30.42 15.35
C ALA A 348 -5.72 29.17 16.20
N LYS A 349 -6.56 28.13 16.11
CA LYS A 349 -6.38 26.85 16.82
C LYS A 349 -5.30 25.95 16.19
N ILE A 350 -4.77 26.28 15.01
CA ILE A 350 -3.65 25.54 14.41
C ILE A 350 -2.35 25.92 15.13
N ARG A 351 -1.78 24.96 15.87
CA ARG A 351 -0.59 25.16 16.71
C ARG A 351 0.68 25.45 15.87
N PRO A 352 1.71 26.10 16.45
CA PRO A 352 2.96 26.38 15.73
C PRO A 352 3.66 25.14 15.14
N ASP A 353 3.69 24.03 15.87
CA ASP A 353 4.24 22.75 15.40
C ASP A 353 3.47 22.20 14.20
N GLN A 354 2.15 22.32 14.23
CA GLN A 354 1.27 21.92 13.14
C GLN A 354 1.42 22.81 11.89
N ARG A 355 1.65 24.12 12.07
CA ARG A 355 1.93 25.03 10.96
C ARG A 355 3.21 24.66 10.22
N LEU A 356 4.22 24.16 10.94
CA LEU A 356 5.44 23.65 10.33
C LEU A 356 5.16 22.42 9.44
N MET A 357 4.30 21.50 9.91
CA MET A 357 3.90 20.31 9.14
C MET A 357 3.13 20.66 7.85
N LEU A 358 2.28 21.70 7.88
CA LEU A 358 1.52 22.16 6.71
C LEU A 358 2.39 22.85 5.64
N GLY A 359 3.57 23.33 6.03
CA GLY A 359 4.47 24.12 5.20
C GLY A 359 4.04 25.60 5.04
N PRO A 360 5.00 26.49 4.75
CA PRO A 360 4.78 27.93 4.76
C PRO A 360 3.79 28.41 3.68
N SER A 361 3.72 27.74 2.53
CA SER A 361 2.82 28.10 1.43
C SER A 361 1.34 27.96 1.83
N THR A 362 0.97 26.87 2.48
CA THR A 362 -0.40 26.60 2.92
C THR A 362 -0.83 27.62 3.98
N VAL A 363 0.04 27.88 4.96
CA VAL A 363 -0.22 28.84 6.04
C VAL A 363 -0.40 30.24 5.48
N HIS A 364 0.52 30.69 4.61
CA HIS A 364 0.46 32.01 4.01
C HIS A 364 -0.79 32.21 3.14
N GLN A 365 -1.23 31.17 2.41
CA GLN A 365 -2.48 31.22 1.66
C GLN A 365 -3.71 31.44 2.56
N LEU A 366 -3.77 30.73 3.69
CA LEU A 366 -4.89 30.89 4.63
C LEU A 366 -4.86 32.27 5.30
N GLU A 367 -3.70 32.74 5.74
CA GLU A 367 -3.53 34.09 6.29
C GLU A 367 -3.99 35.15 5.30
N HIS A 368 -3.59 35.00 4.03
CA HIS A 368 -3.97 35.92 2.97
C HIS A 368 -5.48 35.94 2.71
N CYS A 369 -6.13 34.77 2.71
CA CYS A 369 -7.57 34.66 2.48
C CYS A 369 -8.42 35.08 3.70
N LEU A 370 -7.84 35.09 4.91
CA LEU A 370 -8.53 35.50 6.14
C LEU A 370 -8.26 36.96 6.52
N ALA A 371 -7.42 37.68 5.77
CA ALA A 371 -7.10 39.08 6.02
C ALA A 371 -8.36 39.99 5.97
N PRO A 372 -8.44 41.04 6.81
CA PRO A 372 -9.57 41.98 6.80
C PRO A 372 -9.71 42.66 5.44
N GLY A 373 -10.97 42.78 4.96
CA GLY A 373 -11.30 43.41 3.67
C GLY A 373 -11.24 42.49 2.44
N LYS A 374 -11.04 41.18 2.59
CA LYS A 374 -11.04 40.23 1.45
C LYS A 374 -12.22 39.26 1.53
N THR A 375 -12.90 39.06 0.39
CA THR A 375 -13.92 38.01 0.23
C THR A 375 -13.31 36.79 -0.47
N ALA A 376 -13.46 35.60 0.12
CA ALA A 376 -13.03 34.36 -0.52
C ALA A 376 -14.08 33.94 -1.56
N ARG A 377 -13.74 33.99 -2.85
CA ARG A 377 -14.57 33.40 -3.92
C ARG A 377 -14.08 32.01 -4.30
N ALA A 378 -15.02 31.08 -4.51
CA ALA A 378 -14.71 29.79 -5.12
C ALA A 378 -14.18 30.03 -6.55
N ALA A 379 -13.09 29.37 -6.94
CA ALA A 379 -12.65 29.43 -8.33
C ALA A 379 -13.63 28.66 -9.22
N PRO A 380 -13.94 29.15 -10.44
CA PRO A 380 -14.76 28.40 -11.38
C PRO A 380 -14.06 27.08 -11.77
N MET A 381 -14.84 26.00 -11.92
CA MET A 381 -14.33 24.74 -12.45
C MET A 381 -13.79 24.95 -13.87
N PRO A 382 -12.63 24.37 -14.24
CA PRO A 382 -12.12 24.49 -15.60
C PRO A 382 -13.09 23.82 -16.59
N THR A 383 -13.45 24.57 -17.65
CA THR A 383 -14.32 24.14 -18.74
C THR A 383 -13.61 23.14 -19.67
N GLU A 384 -14.42 22.31 -20.31
CA GLU A 384 -14.07 21.10 -21.09
C GLU A 384 -13.00 21.32 -22.17
N ALA A 385 -12.92 22.52 -22.75
CA ALA A 385 -11.94 22.90 -23.77
C ALA A 385 -10.47 22.91 -23.27
N SER A 386 -10.25 23.06 -21.95
CA SER A 386 -8.90 23.04 -21.35
C SER A 386 -8.41 21.63 -21.00
N ARG A 387 -9.27 20.59 -21.07
CA ARG A 387 -8.89 19.20 -20.73
C ARG A 387 -8.18 18.47 -21.86
N VAL A 388 -8.46 18.82 -23.12
CA VAL A 388 -8.06 18.02 -24.31
C VAL A 388 -6.63 18.32 -24.77
N THR A 389 -6.13 19.54 -24.56
CA THR A 389 -4.80 19.94 -25.03
C THR A 389 -3.66 19.56 -24.08
N GLU A 390 -3.91 19.46 -22.77
CA GLU A 390 -2.87 19.08 -21.78
C GLU A 390 -2.72 17.57 -21.59
N THR A 391 -3.74 16.76 -21.94
CA THR A 391 -3.70 15.29 -21.78
C THR A 391 -2.85 14.59 -22.84
N SER A 392 -2.62 15.16 -24.01
CA SER A 392 -1.86 14.46 -25.08
C SER A 392 -0.35 14.35 -24.79
N ALA A 393 0.27 15.41 -24.24
CA ALA A 393 1.71 15.47 -24.04
C ALA A 393 2.20 14.87 -22.71
N ALA A 394 1.41 14.98 -21.64
CA ALA A 394 1.77 14.46 -20.31
C ALA A 394 1.58 12.94 -20.18
N THR A 395 0.60 12.37 -20.89
CA THR A 395 0.22 10.95 -20.77
C THR A 395 1.26 10.00 -21.37
N ARG A 396 2.13 10.45 -22.29
CA ARG A 396 3.23 9.62 -22.81
C ARG A 396 4.49 9.59 -21.95
N ARG A 397 4.68 10.53 -21.02
CA ARG A 397 5.89 10.60 -20.17
C ARG A 397 5.71 10.12 -18.73
N LEU A 398 4.47 10.07 -18.21
CA LEU A 398 4.20 9.60 -16.85
C LEU A 398 4.00 8.07 -16.72
N SER A 399 3.77 7.35 -17.82
CA SER A 399 3.47 5.91 -17.78
C SER A 399 4.65 5.02 -17.34
N VAL A 400 5.87 5.56 -17.29
CA VAL A 400 7.08 4.77 -17.00
C VAL A 400 7.56 4.91 -15.54
N LEU A 401 7.03 5.85 -14.76
CA LEU A 401 7.47 6.08 -13.36
C LEU A 401 6.48 5.62 -12.27
N MET A 402 5.25 5.24 -12.61
CA MET A 402 4.24 4.76 -11.65
C MET A 402 4.16 3.23 -11.53
N VAL A 403 5.30 2.53 -11.64
CA VAL A 403 5.35 1.06 -11.44
C VAL A 403 5.95 0.66 -10.10
N ALA A 404 6.36 1.61 -9.25
CA ALA A 404 6.88 1.26 -7.92
C ALA A 404 6.46 2.27 -6.86
N THR A 405 6.11 1.73 -5.70
CA THR A 405 5.92 2.36 -4.39
C THR A 405 4.49 2.82 -4.06
N SER A 406 3.86 2.01 -3.20
CA SER A 406 2.97 2.45 -2.14
C SER A 406 3.54 3.69 -1.44
N TYR A 407 2.92 4.85 -1.61
CA TYR A 407 3.28 6.08 -0.91
C TYR A 407 2.74 6.05 0.53
N PRO A 408 3.57 6.18 1.58
CA PRO A 408 3.10 6.45 2.92
C PRO A 408 2.87 7.95 3.14
N ALA A 409 1.77 8.28 3.82
CA ALA A 409 1.29 9.63 4.06
C ALA A 409 1.94 10.34 5.28
N ASN A 410 3.13 9.92 5.75
CA ASN A 410 3.71 10.50 6.96
C ASN A 410 5.24 10.65 6.93
N LEU A 411 5.76 11.74 7.51
CA LEU A 411 7.19 12.10 7.60
C LEU A 411 8.00 11.27 8.62
N GLY A 412 7.43 10.19 9.16
CA GLY A 412 8.13 9.24 10.04
C GLY A 412 8.91 8.14 9.31
N ASP A 413 8.84 8.09 7.97
CA ASP A 413 9.46 7.04 7.16
C ASP A 413 10.72 7.56 6.44
N TRP A 414 11.91 7.16 6.93
CA TRP A 414 13.21 7.53 6.35
C TRP A 414 13.35 7.12 4.87
N ARG A 415 12.59 6.11 4.42
CA ARG A 415 12.55 5.66 3.03
C ARG A 415 11.94 6.70 2.10
N GLY A 416 10.90 7.41 2.57
CA GLY A 416 10.26 8.50 1.84
C GLY A 416 11.20 9.71 1.70
N LEU A 417 11.98 10.03 2.74
CA LEU A 417 12.94 11.14 2.72
C LEU A 417 14.10 10.86 1.74
N PHE A 418 14.62 9.63 1.73
CA PHE A 418 15.68 9.20 0.81
C PHE A 418 15.23 9.26 -0.65
N ILE A 419 14.02 8.78 -0.97
CA ILE A 419 13.45 8.84 -2.32
C ILE A 419 13.18 10.29 -2.75
N ARG A 420 12.69 11.14 -1.84
CA ARG A 420 12.46 12.57 -2.12
C ARG A 420 13.77 13.30 -2.42
N HIS A 421 14.84 13.00 -1.69
CA HIS A 421 16.16 13.55 -1.96
C HIS A 421 16.81 13.00 -3.24
N LEU A 422 16.62 11.71 -3.56
CA LEU A 422 17.09 11.13 -4.81
C LEU A 422 16.34 11.73 -6.01
N ALA A 423 15.02 11.89 -5.91
CA ALA A 423 14.17 12.53 -6.91
C ALA A 423 14.49 14.02 -7.08
N ASP A 424 14.76 14.76 -6.00
CA ASP A 424 15.24 16.15 -6.06
C ASP A 424 16.66 16.26 -6.61
N ALA A 425 17.53 15.27 -6.37
CA ALA A 425 18.88 15.25 -6.94
C ALA A 425 18.84 14.97 -8.46
N LEU A 426 17.93 14.10 -8.91
CA LEU A 426 17.70 13.80 -10.32
C LEU A 426 16.94 14.94 -11.03
N GLY A 427 15.96 15.55 -10.36
CA GLY A 427 15.19 16.70 -10.86
C GLY A 427 16.01 17.99 -10.99
N ARG A 428 17.04 18.17 -10.14
CA ARG A 428 18.01 19.28 -10.29
C ARG A 428 18.85 19.20 -11.56
N ARG A 429 18.99 18.02 -12.19
CA ARG A 429 19.63 17.85 -13.51
C ARG A 429 18.70 18.11 -14.70
N GLN A 430 17.38 18.14 -14.50
CA GLN A 430 16.39 18.46 -15.54
C GLN A 430 15.61 19.73 -15.16
N ARG A 431 16.30 20.85 -14.99
CA ARG A 431 15.63 22.15 -14.88
C ARG A 431 15.05 22.53 -16.24
N SER A 432 13.76 22.26 -16.45
CA SER A 432 12.78 23.07 -17.21
C SER A 432 11.49 22.29 -17.46
N ALA A 433 10.69 22.03 -16.43
CA ALA A 433 9.26 21.70 -16.61
C ALA A 433 8.50 21.99 -15.31
N ARG A 434 7.51 22.89 -15.39
CA ARG A 434 6.63 23.26 -14.27
C ARG A 434 5.90 22.03 -13.72
N VAL A 435 5.98 21.85 -12.40
CA VAL A 435 5.31 20.78 -11.66
C VAL A 435 3.81 21.09 -11.56
N LEU A 436 2.99 20.28 -12.23
CA LEU A 436 1.55 20.15 -12.01
C LEU A 436 1.31 19.35 -10.72
N VAL A 437 1.21 20.06 -9.60
CA VAL A 437 0.62 19.53 -8.37
C VAL A 437 -0.89 19.45 -8.58
N GLY A 438 -1.45 18.25 -8.46
CA GLY A 438 -2.90 18.00 -8.50
C GLY A 438 -3.64 18.92 -7.53
N THR A 439 -4.47 19.78 -8.09
CA THR A 439 -5.27 20.75 -7.36
C THR A 439 -6.61 20.13 -6.96
N ALA A 440 -6.70 19.62 -5.74
CA ALA A 440 -7.96 19.69 -5.01
C ALA A 440 -8.26 21.17 -4.73
N GLY A 441 -9.45 21.64 -5.13
CA GLY A 441 -10.03 22.95 -4.79
C GLY A 441 -9.04 24.11 -4.61
N ARG A 442 -8.51 24.68 -5.71
CA ARG A 442 -7.90 26.03 -5.61
C ARG A 442 -9.02 27.05 -5.45
N ALA A 443 -9.31 27.48 -4.23
CA ALA A 443 -9.93 28.80 -4.06
C ALA A 443 -8.90 29.86 -4.50
N HIS A 444 -9.26 30.72 -5.46
CA HIS A 444 -8.45 31.89 -5.79
C HIS A 444 -9.07 33.09 -5.08
N CYS A 445 -8.40 33.58 -4.04
CA CYS A 445 -8.72 34.84 -3.40
C CYS A 445 -8.24 35.96 -4.34
N ARG A 446 -9.17 36.62 -5.05
CA ARG A 446 -8.89 37.89 -5.76
C ARG A 446 -9.23 39.05 -4.83
N GLY A 447 -8.41 40.10 -4.86
CA GLY A 447 -8.79 41.40 -4.32
C GLY A 447 -9.86 42.06 -5.18
N ASP A 448 -10.54 43.05 -4.59
CA ASP A 448 -11.59 43.86 -5.23
C ASP A 448 -11.19 44.41 -6.61
#